data_AF-A0AAD4PPT9-F1
#
_entry.id   AF-A0AAD4PPT9-F1
#
_cell.length_a   1.000
_cell.length_b   1.000
_cell.length_c   1.000
_cell.angle_alpha   90.00
_cell.angle_beta   90.00
_cell.angle_gamma   90.00
#
_symmetry.space_group_name_H-M   'P 1'
#
loop_
_entity.id
_entity.type
_entity.pdbx_description
1 polymer ?
#
loop_
_entity_poly.entity_id
_entity_poly.type
_entity_poly.pdbx_seq_one_letter_code
_entity_poly.pdbx_strand_id
1 'polypeptide(L)'
;DQTQIEFVCREVAEPETPIIPDFDIDYDNIYEDFAKAGDIEKHLQLLYRPFTCAVDVNCRFSLFELAILLDNTRYDPANHPALTIRLRNPSAEAKIYSGGKITAMALTADSARNALLKVIQMVEELDYKPDITNFSKNIVHASFCLPFKLDLEMLSEMHSEQVSGNRELRPFITYKIEGTAMRFAVFPNGYVLLLHSRQHSETRAAIAAFLPILAQFKNGYLTPTEKYGSLCGDVTFKLLWEHKLEEDKEGILLYS
;
A
#
# COMPACT_ATOMS: atom_id res chain seq x y z
N ASP A 1 -30.51 -53.95 -14.43
CA ASP A 1 -29.30 -53.62 -15.18
C ASP A 1 -29.13 -52.13 -15.31
N GLN A 2 -28.16 -51.61 -14.57
CA GLN A 2 -27.75 -50.20 -14.57
C GLN A 2 -26.91 -49.92 -15.82
N THR A 3 -27.34 -49.00 -16.66
CA THR A 3 -26.50 -48.40 -17.71
C THR A 3 -25.80 -47.18 -17.13
N GLN A 4 -24.49 -47.30 -16.89
CA GLN A 4 -23.61 -46.19 -16.55
C GLN A 4 -23.49 -45.24 -17.75
N ILE A 5 -23.71 -43.94 -17.49
CA ILE A 5 -23.39 -42.86 -18.44
C ILE A 5 -21.98 -42.39 -18.05
N GLU A 6 -20.97 -42.73 -18.86
CA GLU A 6 -19.63 -42.17 -18.75
C GLU A 6 -19.63 -40.70 -19.19
N PHE A 7 -19.34 -39.79 -18.27
CA PHE A 7 -19.02 -38.40 -18.59
C PHE A 7 -17.56 -38.32 -19.01
N VAL A 8 -17.30 -38.17 -20.31
CA VAL A 8 -15.99 -37.82 -20.85
C VAL A 8 -15.80 -36.31 -20.68
N CYS A 9 -15.03 -35.89 -19.66
CA CYS A 9 -14.50 -34.53 -19.59
C CYS A 9 -13.44 -34.36 -20.69
N ARG A 10 -13.74 -33.58 -21.72
CA ARG A 10 -12.72 -33.07 -22.64
C ARG A 10 -11.87 -32.05 -21.89
N GLU A 11 -10.59 -32.34 -21.72
CA GLU A 11 -9.59 -31.34 -21.35
C GLU A 11 -9.62 -30.22 -22.40
N VAL A 12 -10.07 -29.04 -21.99
CA VAL A 12 -9.93 -27.82 -22.77
C VAL A 12 -8.52 -27.33 -22.52
N ALA A 13 -7.64 -27.47 -23.51
CA ALA A 13 -6.31 -26.89 -23.47
C ALA A 13 -6.43 -25.40 -23.20
N GLU A 14 -5.84 -24.94 -22.10
CA GLU A 14 -5.72 -23.52 -21.79
C GLU A 14 -4.93 -22.84 -22.92
N PRO A 15 -5.35 -21.65 -23.40
CA PRO A 15 -4.60 -20.93 -24.41
C PRO A 15 -3.22 -20.60 -23.87
N GLU A 16 -2.17 -21.02 -24.58
CA GLU A 16 -0.78 -20.74 -24.25
C GLU A 16 -0.62 -19.24 -23.94
N THR A 17 -0.24 -18.94 -22.69
CA THR A 17 0.07 -17.57 -22.27
C THR A 17 1.18 -17.05 -23.17
N PRO A 18 1.02 -15.87 -23.81
CA PRO A 18 2.05 -15.34 -24.69
C PRO A 18 3.35 -15.19 -23.90
N ILE A 19 4.42 -15.78 -24.42
CA ILE A 19 5.78 -15.67 -23.88
C ILE A 19 6.15 -14.19 -23.95
N ILE A 20 6.05 -13.51 -22.81
CA ILE A 20 6.55 -12.14 -22.64
C ILE A 20 8.06 -12.22 -22.87
N PRO A 21 8.66 -11.39 -23.75
CA PRO A 21 10.09 -11.44 -23.98
C PRO A 21 10.83 -11.31 -22.64
N ASP A 22 11.86 -12.14 -22.44
CA ASP A 22 12.79 -12.08 -21.30
C ASP A 22 13.37 -10.66 -21.23
N PHE A 23 12.70 -9.79 -20.48
CA PHE A 23 13.16 -8.45 -20.21
C PHE A 23 14.17 -8.60 -19.07
N ASP A 24 15.43 -8.69 -19.44
CA ASP A 24 16.54 -8.76 -18.48
C ASP A 24 16.63 -7.41 -17.76
N ILE A 25 15.98 -7.30 -16.60
CA ILE A 25 16.01 -6.10 -15.79
C ILE A 25 17.41 -5.99 -15.18
N ASP A 26 18.15 -4.97 -15.59
CA ASP A 26 19.35 -4.53 -14.88
C ASP A 26 18.92 -3.93 -13.54
N TYR A 27 18.90 -4.79 -12.51
CA TYR A 27 18.57 -4.42 -11.14
C TYR A 27 19.65 -3.56 -10.47
N ASP A 28 20.85 -3.46 -11.05
CA ASP A 28 21.93 -2.66 -10.49
C ASP A 28 21.83 -1.18 -10.93
N ASN A 29 21.29 -0.91 -12.13
CA ASN A 29 21.19 0.45 -12.71
C ASN A 29 19.75 0.90 -13.03
N ILE A 30 18.79 0.54 -12.18
CA ILE A 30 17.33 0.69 -12.40
C ILE A 30 16.87 2.10 -12.80
N TYR A 31 17.53 3.14 -12.29
CA TYR A 31 17.11 4.54 -12.52
C TYR A 31 18.19 5.43 -13.14
N GLU A 32 19.33 4.88 -13.55
CA GLU A 32 20.36 5.66 -14.25
C GLU A 32 19.91 6.03 -15.66
N ASP A 33 19.11 5.16 -16.30
CA ASP A 33 18.50 5.42 -17.59
C ASP A 33 17.04 5.87 -17.41
N PHE A 34 16.82 7.19 -17.39
CA PHE A 34 15.48 7.78 -17.30
C PHE A 34 14.52 7.29 -18.40
N ALA A 35 15.03 6.82 -19.55
CA ALA A 35 14.20 6.27 -20.62
C ALA A 35 13.62 4.89 -20.26
N LYS A 36 14.32 4.10 -19.42
CA LYS A 36 13.90 2.76 -18.98
C LYS A 36 13.11 2.77 -17.67
N ALA A 37 13.23 3.82 -16.86
CA ALA A 37 12.56 3.93 -15.57
C ALA A 37 11.03 3.70 -15.68
N GLY A 38 10.38 4.26 -16.70
CA GLY A 38 8.94 4.08 -16.90
C GLY A 38 8.54 2.65 -17.29
N ASP A 39 9.41 1.92 -17.98
CA ASP A 39 9.15 0.53 -18.36
C ASP A 39 9.40 -0.44 -17.19
N ILE A 40 10.38 -0.14 -16.35
CA ILE A 40 10.63 -0.88 -15.11
C ILE A 40 9.48 -0.68 -14.13
N GLU A 41 9.00 0.56 -13.94
CA GLU A 41 7.86 0.84 -13.07
C GLU A 41 6.59 0.10 -13.54
N LYS A 42 6.37 -0.01 -14.86
CA LYS A 42 5.27 -0.82 -15.43
C LYS A 42 5.48 -2.31 -15.22
N HIS A 43 6.68 -2.82 -15.48
CA HIS A 43 7.00 -4.24 -15.32
C HIS A 43 6.84 -4.69 -13.87
N LEU A 44 7.28 -3.87 -12.93
CA LEU A 44 7.12 -4.09 -11.49
C LEU A 44 5.69 -3.81 -10.99
N GLN A 45 4.79 -3.33 -11.85
CA GLN A 45 3.44 -2.89 -11.48
C GLN A 45 3.47 -1.95 -10.26
N LEU A 46 4.41 -0.98 -10.27
CA LEU A 46 4.64 -0.09 -9.16
C LEU A 46 3.43 0.83 -8.96
N LEU A 47 2.80 0.71 -7.78
CA LEU A 47 1.68 1.55 -7.40
C LEU A 47 2.06 2.37 -6.17
N TYR A 48 2.04 3.69 -6.33
CA TYR A 48 2.15 4.63 -5.24
C TYR A 48 0.80 4.88 -4.58
N ARG A 49 0.81 5.13 -3.27
CA ARG A 49 -0.36 5.56 -2.50
C ARG A 49 -0.22 7.01 -2.08
N PRO A 50 -1.33 7.77 -2.06
CA PRO A 50 -1.30 9.11 -1.48
C PRO A 50 -1.00 9.01 0.02
N PHE A 51 -0.37 10.05 0.54
CA PHE A 51 -0.16 10.17 1.98
C PHE A 51 -1.46 10.63 2.62
N THR A 52 -1.93 9.88 3.60
CA THR A 52 -3.23 10.07 4.24
C THR A 52 -3.05 10.23 5.74
N CYS A 53 -3.65 11.28 6.29
CA CYS A 53 -3.83 11.45 7.73
C CYS A 53 -5.32 11.49 8.05
N ALA A 54 -5.70 10.98 9.20
CA ALA A 54 -7.08 10.99 9.67
C ALA A 54 -7.14 11.30 11.16
N VAL A 55 -8.19 12.00 11.55
CA VAL A 55 -8.53 12.29 12.93
C VAL A 55 -9.99 11.94 13.16
N ASP A 56 -10.28 11.38 14.33
CA ASP A 56 -11.64 11.22 14.81
C ASP A 56 -11.86 12.25 15.93
N VAL A 57 -12.90 13.07 15.78
CA VAL A 57 -13.26 14.08 16.78
C VAL A 57 -14.63 13.78 17.39
N ASN A 58 -14.80 14.13 18.67
CA ASN A 58 -16.08 14.02 19.37
C ASN A 58 -16.99 15.23 19.07
N CYS A 59 -17.28 15.43 17.78
CA CYS A 59 -18.10 16.53 17.29
C CYS A 59 -18.92 16.07 16.09
N ARG A 60 -20.19 16.47 16.03
CA ARG A 60 -21.06 16.22 14.87
C ARG A 60 -21.02 17.41 13.94
N PHE A 61 -20.82 17.15 12.65
CA PHE A 61 -20.73 18.19 11.62
C PHE A 61 -22.01 18.25 10.78
N SER A 62 -22.56 19.45 10.60
CA SER A 62 -23.60 19.70 9.60
C SER A 62 -22.91 19.90 8.24
N LEU A 63 -22.87 18.84 7.42
CA LEU A 63 -22.16 18.88 6.13
C LEU A 63 -22.77 19.88 5.14
N PHE A 64 -24.08 20.13 5.21
CA PHE A 64 -24.75 21.15 4.40
C PHE A 64 -24.32 22.56 4.80
N GLU A 65 -24.23 22.83 6.10
CA GLU A 65 -23.78 24.12 6.61
C GLU A 65 -22.32 24.37 6.24
N LEU A 66 -21.45 23.38 6.48
CA LEU A 66 -20.04 23.45 6.11
C LEU A 66 -19.86 23.64 4.60
N ALA A 67 -20.70 23.03 3.75
CA ALA A 67 -20.65 23.22 2.30
C ALA A 67 -21.00 24.66 1.87
N ILE A 68 -21.82 25.37 2.65
CA ILE A 68 -22.21 26.76 2.40
C ILE A 68 -21.13 27.72 2.93
N LEU A 69 -20.56 27.42 4.10
CA LEU A 69 -19.63 28.32 4.81
C LEU A 69 -18.17 28.20 4.32
N LEU A 70 -17.76 27.02 3.84
CA LEU A 70 -16.38 26.77 3.43
C LEU A 70 -16.21 26.87 1.91
N ASP A 71 -15.15 27.57 1.50
CA ASP A 71 -14.76 27.69 0.10
C ASP A 71 -14.16 26.40 -0.47
N ASN A 72 -14.27 26.23 -1.80
CA ASN A 72 -13.69 25.10 -2.54
C ASN A 72 -14.14 23.73 -2.02
N THR A 73 -15.37 23.66 -1.53
CA THR A 73 -15.98 22.43 -1.04
C THR A 73 -16.94 21.81 -2.06
N ARG A 74 -17.16 20.50 -1.92
CA ARG A 74 -18.12 19.73 -2.71
C ARG A 74 -18.82 18.74 -1.79
N TYR A 75 -20.15 18.81 -1.74
CA TYR A 75 -20.99 17.86 -1.02
C TYR A 75 -22.11 17.38 -1.91
N ASP A 76 -22.15 16.06 -2.12
CA ASP A 76 -23.19 15.39 -2.87
C ASP A 76 -23.57 14.10 -2.14
N PRO A 77 -24.53 14.17 -1.19
CA PRO A 77 -24.89 13.03 -0.34
C PRO A 77 -25.48 11.85 -1.11
N ALA A 78 -25.95 12.04 -2.35
CA ALA A 78 -26.43 10.95 -3.18
C ALA A 78 -25.28 10.05 -3.67
N ASN A 79 -24.10 10.63 -3.90
CA ASN A 79 -22.94 9.94 -4.44
C ASN A 79 -21.86 9.65 -3.39
N HIS A 80 -21.68 10.52 -2.38
CA HIS A 80 -20.64 10.37 -1.38
C HIS A 80 -21.05 10.96 -0.01
N PRO A 81 -20.92 10.22 1.10
CA PRO A 81 -21.43 10.63 2.41
C PRO A 81 -20.57 11.68 3.15
N ALA A 82 -19.51 12.20 2.51
CA ALA A 82 -18.57 13.14 3.10
C ALA A 82 -18.46 14.43 2.27
N LEU A 83 -18.31 15.55 2.96
CA LEU A 83 -17.94 16.84 2.38
C LEU A 83 -16.47 16.77 1.96
N THR A 84 -16.17 17.06 0.69
CA THR A 84 -14.80 17.13 0.19
C THR A 84 -14.34 18.58 0.11
N ILE A 85 -13.12 18.87 0.56
CA ILE A 85 -12.50 20.21 0.59
C ILE A 85 -11.18 20.13 -0.17
N ARG A 86 -10.95 21.03 -1.13
CA ARG A 86 -9.66 21.13 -1.83
C ARG A 86 -8.84 22.30 -1.32
N LEU A 87 -7.68 21.99 -0.74
CA LEU A 87 -6.73 22.96 -0.22
C LEU A 87 -5.63 23.21 -1.24
N ARG A 88 -5.23 24.49 -1.39
CA ARG A 88 -4.12 24.90 -2.27
C ARG A 88 -2.79 25.01 -1.55
N ASN A 89 -2.81 25.40 -0.27
CA ASN A 89 -1.62 25.53 0.56
C ASN A 89 -1.89 24.96 1.97
N PRO A 90 -1.44 23.72 2.26
CA PRO A 90 -0.78 22.78 1.34
C PRO A 90 -1.73 22.27 0.23
N SER A 91 -1.18 21.77 -0.88
CA SER A 91 -1.96 21.10 -1.93
C SER A 91 -2.43 19.74 -1.41
N ALA A 92 -3.72 19.64 -1.08
CA ALA A 92 -4.30 18.45 -0.46
C ALA A 92 -5.82 18.39 -0.69
N GLU A 93 -6.37 17.19 -0.59
CA GLU A 93 -7.82 16.97 -0.54
C GLU A 93 -8.19 16.45 0.85
N ALA A 94 -9.12 17.12 1.51
CA ALA A 94 -9.65 16.70 2.79
C ALA A 94 -11.11 16.30 2.68
N LYS A 95 -11.55 15.42 3.57
CA LYS A 95 -12.94 14.97 3.67
C LYS A 95 -13.41 15.07 5.11
N ILE A 96 -14.61 15.61 5.31
CA ILE A 96 -15.28 15.70 6.60
C ILE A 96 -16.53 14.81 6.55
N TYR A 97 -16.64 13.91 7.52
CA TYR A 97 -17.80 13.04 7.69
C TYR A 97 -18.67 13.59 8.83
N SER A 98 -19.99 13.49 8.68
CA SER A 98 -20.95 13.99 9.70
C SER A 98 -20.75 13.37 11.09
N GLY A 99 -20.12 12.19 11.16
CA GLY A 99 -19.76 11.49 12.39
C GLY A 99 -18.53 12.00 13.13
N GLY A 100 -17.84 13.04 12.65
CA GLY A 100 -16.66 13.59 13.33
C GLY A 100 -15.33 13.06 12.81
N LYS A 101 -15.33 12.19 11.80
CA LYS A 101 -14.09 11.79 11.13
C LYS A 101 -13.67 12.86 10.13
N ILE A 102 -12.41 13.25 10.16
CA ILE A 102 -11.78 14.13 9.15
C ILE A 102 -10.57 13.40 8.59
N THR A 103 -10.44 13.36 7.26
CA THR A 103 -9.31 12.73 6.57
C THR A 103 -8.68 13.71 5.61
N ALA A 104 -7.36 13.69 5.44
CA ALA A 104 -6.64 14.51 4.47
C ALA A 104 -5.65 13.65 3.67
N MET A 105 -5.63 13.84 2.35
CA MET A 105 -4.76 13.16 1.40
C MET A 105 -3.89 14.18 0.65
N ALA A 106 -2.60 13.90 0.53
CA ALA A 106 -1.65 14.76 -0.18
C ALA A 106 -0.48 13.98 -0.81
N LEU A 107 0.42 14.69 -1.49
CA LEU A 107 1.63 14.13 -2.12
C LEU A 107 2.80 13.88 -1.15
N THR A 108 2.72 14.41 0.07
CA THR A 108 3.73 14.20 1.13
C THR A 108 3.04 14.01 2.49
N ALA A 109 3.70 13.29 3.39
CA ALA A 109 3.18 13.07 4.74
C ALA A 109 2.96 14.40 5.50
N ASP A 110 3.89 15.34 5.37
CA ASP A 110 3.79 16.65 6.04
C ASP A 110 2.66 17.49 5.46
N SER A 111 2.45 17.47 4.14
CA SER A 111 1.31 18.18 3.53
C SER A 111 -0.03 17.60 3.96
N ALA A 112 -0.15 16.26 4.06
CA ALA A 112 -1.38 15.62 4.52
C ALA A 112 -1.69 15.98 5.98
N ARG A 113 -0.67 15.97 6.85
CA ARG A 113 -0.80 16.38 8.25
C ARG A 113 -1.19 17.85 8.38
N ASN A 114 -0.51 18.75 7.67
CA ASN A 114 -0.79 20.18 7.73
C ASN A 114 -2.17 20.52 7.16
N ALA A 115 -2.60 19.82 6.10
CA ALA A 115 -3.95 19.92 5.55
C ALA A 115 -5.00 19.54 6.59
N LEU A 116 -4.80 18.43 7.30
CA LEU A 116 -5.71 17.97 8.34
C LEU A 116 -5.87 19.00 9.46
N LEU A 117 -4.75 19.52 9.98
CA LEU A 117 -4.75 20.55 11.03
C LEU A 117 -5.44 21.83 10.56
N LYS A 118 -5.22 22.23 9.31
CA LYS A 118 -5.88 23.40 8.73
C LYS A 118 -7.40 23.23 8.65
N VAL A 119 -7.88 22.03 8.32
CA VAL A 119 -9.33 21.75 8.30
C VAL A 119 -9.92 21.74 9.70
N ILE A 120 -9.21 21.21 10.69
CA ILE A 120 -9.63 21.29 12.10
C ILE A 120 -9.79 22.77 12.51
N GLN A 121 -8.79 23.60 12.19
CA GLN A 121 -8.86 25.04 12.48
C GLN A 121 -10.05 25.72 11.77
N MET A 122 -10.29 25.40 10.50
CA MET A 122 -11.43 25.97 9.75
C MET A 122 -12.78 25.64 10.40
N VAL A 123 -12.97 24.42 10.93
CA VAL A 123 -14.24 24.09 11.59
C VAL A 123 -14.32 24.72 12.99
N GLU A 124 -13.21 24.89 13.70
CA GLU A 124 -13.15 25.64 14.97
C GLU A 124 -13.55 27.10 14.79
N GLU A 125 -13.12 27.73 13.69
CA GLU A 125 -13.50 29.11 13.34
C GLU A 125 -15.00 29.27 13.02
N LEU A 126 -15.71 28.16 12.75
CA LEU A 126 -17.15 28.11 12.53
C LEU A 126 -17.92 27.65 13.80
N ASP A 127 -17.34 27.86 14.98
CA ASP A 127 -17.90 27.51 16.30
C ASP A 127 -18.13 26.01 16.55
N TYR A 128 -17.60 25.13 15.70
CA TYR A 128 -17.52 23.70 16.05
C TYR A 128 -16.47 23.49 17.15
N LYS A 129 -16.70 22.52 18.02
CA LYS A 129 -15.75 22.14 19.09
C LYS A 129 -15.20 20.74 18.84
N PRO A 130 -14.28 20.57 17.87
CA PRO A 130 -13.67 19.29 17.56
C PRO A 130 -12.73 18.85 18.69
N ASP A 131 -13.23 18.02 19.60
CA ASP A 131 -12.38 17.37 20.60
C ASP A 131 -11.71 16.13 19.99
N ILE A 132 -10.38 16.18 19.81
CA ILE A 132 -9.63 15.15 19.12
C ILE A 132 -9.52 13.89 20.00
N THR A 133 -10.07 12.78 19.50
CA THR A 133 -10.05 11.49 20.21
C THR A 133 -8.99 10.54 19.70
N ASN A 134 -8.71 10.56 18.39
CA ASN A 134 -7.77 9.65 17.77
C ASN A 134 -7.11 10.31 16.56
N PHE A 135 -5.80 10.09 16.39
CA PHE A 135 -5.05 10.50 15.21
C PHE A 135 -4.41 9.27 14.58
N SER A 136 -4.52 9.14 13.26
CA SER A 136 -3.91 8.04 12.50
C SER A 136 -3.35 8.53 11.18
N LYS A 137 -2.38 7.78 10.63
CA LYS A 137 -1.81 8.00 9.31
C LYS A 137 -1.65 6.65 8.61
N ASN A 138 -1.78 6.63 7.28
CA ASN A 138 -1.44 5.42 6.54
C ASN A 138 0.06 5.14 6.63
N ILE A 139 0.40 3.85 6.63
CA ILE A 139 1.79 3.40 6.73
C ILE A 139 2.30 2.79 5.43
N VAL A 140 1.42 2.35 4.53
CA VAL A 140 1.78 1.78 3.23
C VAL A 140 1.79 2.87 2.18
N HIS A 141 2.92 3.04 1.48
CA HIS A 141 3.11 4.15 0.54
C HIS A 141 3.44 3.71 -0.89
N ALA A 142 3.99 2.52 -1.07
CA ALA A 142 4.14 1.93 -2.38
C ALA A 142 4.02 0.41 -2.31
N SER A 143 3.66 -0.18 -3.44
CA SER A 143 3.53 -1.61 -3.62
C SER A 143 4.03 -2.00 -5.01
N PHE A 144 4.76 -3.10 -5.13
CA PHE A 144 5.24 -3.61 -6.41
C PHE A 144 5.37 -5.13 -6.37
N CYS A 145 5.46 -5.75 -7.54
CA CYS A 145 5.62 -7.18 -7.70
C CYS A 145 6.86 -7.47 -8.54
N LEU A 146 7.74 -8.33 -8.03
CA LEU A 146 8.85 -8.87 -8.82
C LEU A 146 8.32 -9.95 -9.78
N PRO A 147 8.95 -10.11 -10.96
CA PRO A 147 8.58 -11.16 -11.92
C PRO A 147 9.05 -12.56 -11.48
N PHE A 148 9.63 -12.71 -10.30
CA PHE A 148 10.16 -13.96 -9.77
C PHE A 148 9.89 -14.09 -8.26
N LYS A 149 9.99 -15.34 -7.78
CA LYS A 149 9.86 -15.69 -6.36
C LYS A 149 11.15 -15.47 -5.59
N LEU A 150 11.01 -15.18 -4.30
CA LEU A 150 12.09 -14.84 -3.39
C LEU A 150 12.33 -15.94 -2.37
N ASP A 151 13.59 -16.30 -2.17
CA ASP A 151 14.00 -17.16 -1.05
C ASP A 151 14.13 -16.31 0.23
N LEU A 152 13.02 -16.22 0.97
CA LEU A 152 13.00 -15.45 2.21
C LEU A 152 13.85 -16.07 3.33
N GLU A 153 14.16 -17.38 3.25
CA GLU A 153 14.95 -18.06 4.26
C GLU A 153 16.42 -17.65 4.13
N MET A 154 16.96 -17.76 2.91
CA MET A 154 18.31 -17.31 2.60
C MET A 154 18.47 -15.80 2.81
N LEU A 155 17.46 -15.00 2.46
CA LEU A 155 17.46 -13.56 2.71
C LEU A 155 17.50 -13.26 4.23
N SER A 156 16.77 -14.02 5.05
CA SER A 156 16.78 -13.85 6.51
C SER A 156 18.11 -14.27 7.14
N GLU A 157 18.75 -15.30 6.60
CA GLU A 157 20.06 -15.77 7.07
C GLU A 157 21.18 -14.77 6.72
N MET A 158 21.20 -14.28 5.48
CA MET A 158 22.24 -13.37 5.00
C MET A 158 22.08 -11.94 5.54
N HIS A 159 20.86 -11.51 5.85
CA HIS A 159 20.54 -10.17 6.35
C HIS A 159 19.87 -10.20 7.73
N SER A 160 20.40 -11.00 8.65
CA SER A 160 19.80 -11.25 9.96
C SER A 160 19.62 -10.00 10.84
N GLU A 161 20.43 -8.95 10.61
CA GLU A 161 20.31 -7.68 11.35
C GLU A 161 19.18 -6.78 10.82
N GLN A 162 18.87 -6.90 9.52
CA GLN A 162 17.86 -6.08 8.84
C GLN A 162 16.51 -6.78 8.75
N VAL A 163 16.47 -8.10 8.82
CA VAL A 163 15.25 -8.91 8.62
C VAL A 163 14.64 -9.36 9.93
N SER A 164 13.33 -9.14 10.09
CA SER A 164 12.51 -9.78 11.11
C SER A 164 11.36 -10.57 10.48
N GLY A 165 11.11 -11.78 10.97
CA GLY A 165 10.08 -12.66 10.41
C GLY A 165 9.43 -13.51 11.49
N ASN A 166 8.10 -13.56 11.47
CA ASN A 166 7.32 -14.49 12.29
C ASN A 166 6.31 -15.22 11.39
N ARG A 167 6.72 -16.40 10.88
CA ARG A 167 5.93 -17.18 9.92
C ARG A 167 4.59 -17.69 10.48
N GLU A 168 4.43 -17.71 11.81
CA GLU A 168 3.17 -18.12 12.45
C GLU A 168 2.12 -17.00 12.40
N LEU A 169 2.55 -15.75 12.56
CA LEU A 169 1.65 -14.59 12.57
C LEU A 169 1.41 -14.01 11.17
N ARG A 170 2.37 -14.13 10.26
CA ARG A 170 2.34 -13.46 8.94
C ARG A 170 3.11 -14.20 7.85
N PRO A 171 2.68 -14.07 6.58
CA PRO A 171 3.30 -14.74 5.45
C PRO A 171 4.40 -13.89 4.77
N PHE A 172 4.96 -12.88 5.45
CA PHE A 172 6.00 -12.01 4.92
C PHE A 172 7.10 -11.76 5.95
N ILE A 173 8.29 -11.42 5.46
CA ILE A 173 9.37 -10.88 6.30
C ILE A 173 9.34 -9.35 6.26
N THR A 174 9.86 -8.72 7.29
CA THR A 174 10.05 -7.28 7.35
C THR A 174 11.53 -6.98 7.20
N TYR A 175 11.90 -6.30 6.12
CA TYR A 175 13.26 -5.80 5.89
C TYR A 175 13.35 -4.33 6.30
N LYS A 176 14.21 -4.00 7.26
CA LYS A 176 14.43 -2.65 7.76
C LYS A 176 15.56 -1.97 6.99
N ILE A 177 15.32 -0.74 6.54
CA ILE A 177 16.37 0.10 5.94
C ILE A 177 17.13 0.81 7.06
N GLU A 178 18.45 0.60 7.13
CA GLU A 178 19.31 1.25 8.12
C GLU A 178 19.24 2.77 8.04
N GLY A 179 19.31 3.41 9.21
CA GLY A 179 19.25 4.88 9.32
C GLY A 179 17.89 5.52 9.02
N THR A 180 16.84 4.74 8.72
CA THR A 180 15.50 5.26 8.42
C THR A 180 14.40 4.53 9.18
N ALA A 181 13.18 5.08 9.15
CA ALA A 181 11.98 4.40 9.64
C ALA A 181 11.35 3.47 8.59
N MET A 182 11.86 3.47 7.35
CA MET A 182 11.29 2.71 6.25
C MET A 182 11.51 1.21 6.41
N ARG A 183 10.50 0.46 5.98
CA ARG A 183 10.48 -1.00 6.03
C ARG A 183 9.86 -1.55 4.76
N PHE A 184 10.33 -2.71 4.34
CA PHE A 184 9.68 -3.50 3.31
C PHE A 184 9.01 -4.70 3.94
N ALA A 185 7.73 -4.93 3.65
CA ALA A 185 7.12 -6.23 3.86
C ALA A 185 7.26 -7.04 2.57
N VAL A 186 8.04 -8.12 2.63
CA VAL A 186 8.47 -8.90 1.47
C VAL A 186 7.83 -10.29 1.53
N PHE A 187 7.06 -10.62 0.50
CA PHE A 187 6.35 -11.88 0.39
C PHE A 187 7.13 -12.87 -0.50
N PRO A 188 7.02 -14.19 -0.26
CA PRO A 188 7.75 -15.20 -1.04
C PRO A 188 7.43 -15.17 -2.54
N ASN A 189 6.23 -14.73 -2.90
CA ASN A 189 5.77 -14.64 -4.29
C ASN A 189 6.33 -13.41 -5.06
N GLY A 190 7.22 -12.63 -4.44
CA GLY A 190 7.80 -11.43 -5.06
C GLY A 190 6.96 -10.17 -4.86
N TYR A 191 5.81 -10.25 -4.18
CA TYR A 191 5.05 -9.06 -3.78
C TYR A 191 5.78 -8.32 -2.66
N VAL A 192 5.88 -7.00 -2.79
CA VAL A 192 6.58 -6.14 -1.83
C VAL A 192 5.75 -4.91 -1.52
N LEU A 193 5.67 -4.59 -0.23
CA LEU A 193 5.10 -3.35 0.28
C LEU A 193 6.20 -2.49 0.90
N LEU A 194 6.21 -1.21 0.55
CA LEU A 194 7.09 -0.22 1.17
C LEU A 194 6.29 0.66 2.13
N LEU A 195 6.76 0.67 3.38
CA LEU A 195 6.12 1.32 4.51
C LEU A 195 6.93 2.49 5.07
N HIS A 196 6.22 3.42 5.73
CA HIS A 196 6.75 4.55 6.51
C HIS A 196 7.59 5.60 5.78
N SER A 197 7.63 5.57 4.44
CA SER A 197 8.11 6.69 3.62
C SER A 197 7.39 8.00 3.93
N ARG A 198 8.03 9.14 3.68
CA ARG A 198 7.44 10.49 3.86
C ARG A 198 7.11 11.18 2.54
N GLN A 199 7.71 10.74 1.44
CA GLN A 199 7.62 11.37 0.12
C GLN A 199 7.98 10.40 -1.01
N HIS A 200 7.49 10.66 -2.23
CA HIS A 200 7.73 9.78 -3.38
C HIS A 200 9.20 9.66 -3.79
N SER A 201 10.01 10.71 -3.63
CA SER A 201 11.46 10.67 -3.93
C SER A 201 12.21 9.66 -3.05
N GLU A 202 11.96 9.71 -1.74
CA GLU A 202 12.49 8.76 -0.76
C GLU A 202 11.99 7.33 -1.07
N THR A 203 10.72 7.20 -1.41
CA THR A 203 10.10 5.92 -1.80
C THR A 203 10.84 5.29 -2.98
N ARG A 204 11.10 6.08 -4.03
CA ARG A 204 11.81 5.64 -5.24
C ARG A 204 13.26 5.26 -4.94
N ALA A 205 13.96 6.06 -4.15
CA ALA A 205 15.34 5.78 -3.76
C ALA A 205 15.46 4.48 -2.93
N ALA A 206 14.52 4.25 -2.01
CA ALA A 206 14.47 3.02 -1.24
C ALA A 206 14.25 1.79 -2.13
N ILE A 207 13.30 1.86 -3.07
CA ILE A 207 13.05 0.76 -4.03
C ILE A 207 14.29 0.51 -4.89
N ALA A 208 14.93 1.57 -5.41
CA ALA A 208 16.15 1.47 -6.20
C ALA A 208 17.27 0.72 -5.47
N ALA A 209 17.48 1.05 -4.20
CA ALA A 209 18.53 0.44 -3.39
C ALA A 209 18.21 -1.02 -3.00
N PHE A 210 16.93 -1.34 -2.85
CA PHE A 210 16.51 -2.66 -2.36
C PHE A 210 16.35 -3.72 -3.45
N LEU A 211 16.00 -3.30 -4.67
CA LEU A 211 15.81 -4.21 -5.79
C LEU A 211 17.04 -5.09 -6.14
N PRO A 212 18.29 -4.58 -6.21
CA PRO A 212 19.45 -5.44 -6.46
C PRO A 212 19.76 -6.40 -5.31
N ILE A 213 19.35 -6.08 -4.07
CA ILE A 213 19.40 -7.04 -2.96
C ILE A 213 18.41 -8.17 -3.24
N LEU A 214 17.15 -7.85 -3.53
CA LEU A 214 16.12 -8.85 -3.83
C LEU A 214 16.49 -9.75 -5.03
N ALA A 215 17.15 -9.20 -6.05
CA ALA A 215 17.58 -9.94 -7.23
C ALA A 215 18.60 -11.05 -6.92
N GLN A 216 19.40 -10.91 -5.86
CA GLN A 216 20.36 -11.94 -5.42
C GLN A 216 19.66 -13.19 -4.86
N PHE A 217 18.41 -13.04 -4.41
CA PHE A 217 17.61 -14.11 -3.81
C PHE A 217 16.48 -14.60 -4.74
N LYS A 218 16.63 -14.38 -6.05
CA LYS A 218 15.77 -15.02 -7.05
C LYS A 218 15.96 -16.54 -6.96
N ASN A 219 14.86 -17.30 -7.05
CA ASN A 219 14.74 -18.76 -6.89
C ASN A 219 14.10 -19.24 -5.56
N GLY A 220 13.17 -18.47 -5.00
CA GLY A 220 12.35 -18.96 -3.88
C GLY A 220 11.58 -20.24 -4.21
N TYR A 221 11.63 -21.23 -3.32
CA TYR A 221 10.86 -22.47 -3.45
C TYR A 221 9.34 -22.23 -3.33
N LEU A 222 8.53 -23.12 -3.92
CA LEU A 222 7.07 -23.13 -3.73
C LEU A 222 6.73 -23.26 -2.24
N THR A 223 5.97 -22.28 -1.71
CA THR A 223 5.41 -22.41 -0.36
C THR A 223 4.45 -23.60 -0.31
N PRO A 224 4.28 -24.29 0.83
CA PRO A 224 3.31 -25.40 0.95
C PRO A 224 1.91 -24.98 0.50
N THR A 225 1.50 -23.75 0.81
CA THR A 225 0.22 -23.15 0.40
C THR A 225 0.06 -23.06 -1.12
N GLU A 226 1.14 -22.83 -1.86
CA GLU A 226 1.14 -22.83 -3.33
C GLU A 226 1.24 -24.24 -3.92
N LYS A 227 1.89 -25.20 -3.23
CA LYS A 227 1.84 -26.62 -3.59
C LYS A 227 0.42 -27.21 -3.50
N TYR A 228 -0.41 -26.66 -2.62
CA TYR A 228 -1.80 -27.09 -2.39
C TYR A 228 -2.86 -26.12 -2.93
N GLY A 229 -2.50 -25.20 -3.83
CA GLY A 229 -3.46 -24.45 -4.64
C GLY A 229 -4.16 -23.27 -3.94
N SER A 230 -3.42 -22.41 -3.23
CA SER A 230 -3.89 -21.07 -2.88
C SER A 230 -3.29 -20.03 -3.82
N LEU A 231 -4.15 -19.28 -4.53
CA LEU A 231 -3.77 -18.19 -5.44
C LEU A 231 -3.14 -17.01 -4.66
N CYS A 232 -1.88 -17.18 -4.29
CA CYS A 232 -1.04 -16.13 -3.71
C CYS A 232 -0.52 -15.23 -4.84
N GLY A 233 -1.44 -14.51 -5.48
CA GLY A 233 -1.15 -13.63 -6.62
C GLY A 233 -2.35 -12.82 -7.12
N ASP A 234 -3.55 -13.07 -6.58
CA ASP A 234 -4.74 -12.29 -6.94
C ASP A 234 -4.68 -10.88 -6.34
N VAL A 235 -5.27 -9.90 -7.03
CA VAL A 235 -5.43 -8.51 -6.57
C VAL A 235 -6.06 -8.47 -5.17
N THR A 236 -6.89 -9.44 -4.85
CA THR A 236 -7.50 -9.63 -3.52
C THR A 236 -6.45 -9.82 -2.41
N PHE A 237 -5.37 -10.56 -2.67
CA PHE A 237 -4.31 -10.78 -1.69
C PHE A 237 -3.51 -9.51 -1.41
N LYS A 238 -3.24 -8.73 -2.47
CA LYS A 238 -2.57 -7.43 -2.41
C LYS A 238 -3.33 -6.48 -1.48
N LEU A 239 -4.61 -6.27 -1.77
CA LEU A 239 -5.48 -5.36 -1.02
C LEU A 239 -5.70 -5.84 0.43
N LEU A 240 -5.79 -7.15 0.64
CA LEU A 240 -5.97 -7.74 1.98
C LEU A 240 -4.82 -7.35 2.92
N TRP A 241 -3.57 -7.53 2.48
CA TRP A 241 -2.41 -7.28 3.35
C TRP A 241 -2.12 -5.81 3.54
N GLU A 242 -2.37 -4.98 2.53
CA GLU A 242 -2.35 -3.52 2.69
C GLU A 242 -3.34 -3.08 3.77
N HIS A 243 -4.59 -3.55 3.71
CA HIS A 243 -5.61 -3.21 4.70
C HIS A 243 -5.23 -3.70 6.11
N LYS A 244 -4.78 -4.96 6.24
CA LYS A 244 -4.35 -5.51 7.52
C LYS A 244 -3.20 -4.73 8.15
N LEU A 245 -2.25 -4.26 7.35
CA LEU A 245 -1.14 -3.45 7.82
C LEU A 245 -1.59 -2.04 8.20
N GLU A 246 -2.52 -1.44 7.47
CA GLU A 246 -3.09 -0.13 7.83
C GLU A 246 -3.93 -0.20 9.11
N GLU A 247 -4.58 -1.33 9.39
CA GLU A 247 -5.35 -1.57 10.62
C GLU A 247 -4.49 -1.96 11.83
N ASP A 248 -3.25 -2.41 11.61
CA ASP A 248 -2.30 -2.81 12.66
C ASP A 248 -1.72 -1.62 13.41
N LYS A 249 -2.57 -0.94 14.19
CA LYS A 249 -2.22 0.26 14.96
C LYS A 249 -1.13 0.01 16.00
N GLU A 250 -1.09 -1.21 16.56
CA GLU A 250 -0.10 -1.63 17.55
C GLU A 250 1.21 -2.11 16.90
N GLY A 251 1.22 -2.26 15.57
CA GLY A 251 2.39 -2.70 14.80
C GLY A 251 2.83 -4.13 15.07
N ILE A 252 1.92 -4.98 15.56
CA ILE A 252 2.22 -6.38 15.91
C ILE A 252 2.70 -7.11 14.66
N LEU A 253 2.08 -6.92 13.51
CA LEU A 253 2.49 -7.58 12.27
C LEU A 253 3.87 -7.12 11.81
N LEU A 254 4.21 -5.84 11.95
CA LEU A 254 5.48 -5.29 11.46
C LEU A 254 6.66 -5.48 12.41
N TYR A 255 6.42 -5.56 13.72
CA TYR A 255 7.46 -5.53 14.74
C TYR A 255 7.64 -6.84 15.51
N SER A 256 6.81 -7.85 15.25
CA SER A 256 6.98 -9.20 15.82
C SER A 256 8.07 -10.02 15.15
#